data_AF-A0A2E5EDA7-F1
#
_entry.id   AF-A0A2E5EDA7-F1
#
_cell.length_a   1.000
_cell.length_b   1.000
_cell.length_c   1.000
_cell.angle_alpha   90.00
_cell.angle_beta   90.00
_cell.angle_gamma   90.00
#
_symmetry.space_group_name_H-M   'P 1'
#
loop_
_entity.id
_entity.type
_entity.pdbx_description
1 polymer ?
#
loop_
_entity_poly.entity_id
_entity_poly.type
_entity_poly.pdbx_seq_one_letter_code
_entity_poly.pdbx_strand_id
1 'polypeptide(L)'
;MIQSSINSPDADDPPPCMMDGLLQARSQLRQLLESVDSILEALEESSIEDVRPRLSELMHRLLEGTRIIVETSEVLQGAVCRDVESAQKVLSERLLEFRRAMGSGSTDTIQGSLRTDLAISAENWIGLAEILIEHIETLREDA
;
A
#
# COMPACT_ATOMS: atom_id res chain seq x y z
N MET A 1 -19.94 -51.65 -3.32
CA MET A 1 -20.54 -50.31 -3.32
C MET A 1 -19.85 -49.52 -2.24
N ILE A 2 -18.97 -48.59 -2.60
CA ILE A 2 -18.41 -47.60 -1.66
C ILE A 2 -18.65 -46.25 -2.33
N GLN A 3 -19.49 -45.45 -1.68
CA GLN A 3 -19.84 -44.09 -2.04
C GLN A 3 -18.60 -43.21 -1.89
N SER A 4 -18.12 -42.67 -3.00
CA SER A 4 -17.18 -41.54 -2.97
C SER A 4 -17.99 -40.28 -2.75
N SER A 5 -18.06 -39.81 -1.50
CA SER A 5 -18.56 -38.48 -1.19
C SER A 5 -17.60 -37.45 -1.76
N ILE A 6 -18.11 -36.67 -2.69
CA ILE A 6 -17.50 -35.45 -3.22
C ILE A 6 -17.55 -34.44 -2.07
N ASN A 7 -16.42 -34.19 -1.41
CA ASN A 7 -16.28 -32.98 -0.63
C ASN A 7 -15.96 -31.86 -1.63
N SER A 8 -16.99 -31.06 -1.93
CA SER A 8 -16.78 -29.69 -2.41
C SER A 8 -15.91 -28.97 -1.38
N PRO A 9 -14.90 -28.19 -1.78
CA PRO A 9 -14.32 -27.24 -0.85
C PRO A 9 -15.42 -26.23 -0.53
N ASP A 10 -15.83 -26.20 0.74
CA ASP A 10 -16.66 -25.15 1.30
C ASP A 10 -16.04 -23.80 0.95
N ALA A 11 -16.89 -22.82 0.63
CA ALA A 11 -16.46 -21.46 0.40
C ALA A 11 -15.70 -20.97 1.63
N ASP A 12 -14.39 -20.83 1.50
CA ASP A 12 -13.54 -20.28 2.56
C ASP A 12 -13.98 -18.84 2.82
N ASP A 13 -14.63 -18.61 3.96
CA ASP A 13 -14.75 -17.27 4.51
C ASP A 13 -13.36 -16.61 4.50
N PRO A 14 -13.21 -15.36 4.05
CA PRO A 14 -11.94 -14.68 4.15
C PRO A 14 -11.52 -14.63 5.62
N PRO A 15 -10.37 -15.22 6.02
CA PRO A 15 -9.96 -15.24 7.41
C PRO A 15 -9.95 -13.84 8.03
N PRO A 16 -10.40 -13.70 9.29
CA PRO A 16 -10.52 -12.41 9.98
C PRO A 16 -9.22 -11.60 10.02
N CYS A 17 -8.06 -12.24 9.83
CA CYS A 17 -6.77 -11.57 9.72
C CYS A 17 -6.62 -10.68 8.47
N MET A 18 -7.37 -10.93 7.39
CA MET A 18 -7.30 -10.10 6.18
C MET A 18 -7.92 -8.72 6.37
N MET A 19 -9.05 -8.65 7.07
CA MET A 19 -9.70 -7.38 7.39
C MET A 19 -8.80 -6.51 8.28
N ASP A 20 -8.26 -7.09 9.36
CA ASP A 20 -7.33 -6.39 10.25
C ASP A 20 -6.08 -5.90 9.50
N GLY A 21 -5.55 -6.73 8.60
CA GLY A 21 -4.44 -6.37 7.72
C GLY A 21 -4.75 -5.18 6.83
N LEU A 22 -5.88 -5.19 6.12
CA LEU A 22 -6.28 -4.07 5.24
C LEU A 22 -6.54 -2.77 6.02
N LEU A 23 -7.15 -2.86 7.21
CA LEU A 23 -7.34 -1.70 8.08
C LEU A 23 -6.00 -1.12 8.55
N GLN A 24 -5.04 -1.99 8.88
CA GLN A 24 -3.68 -1.60 9.22
C GLN A 24 -2.97 -0.94 8.02
N ALA A 25 -3.04 -1.54 6.84
CA ALA A 25 -2.45 -1.00 5.62
C ALA A 25 -3.01 0.40 5.29
N ARG A 26 -4.34 0.54 5.34
CA ARG A 26 -5.01 1.84 5.17
C ARG A 26 -4.53 2.87 6.19
N SER A 27 -4.40 2.48 7.46
CA SER A 27 -3.88 3.37 8.52
C SER A 27 -2.43 3.78 8.26
N GLN A 28 -1.56 2.86 7.85
CA GLN A 28 -0.16 3.15 7.54
C GLN A 28 -0.03 4.14 6.38
N LEU A 29 -0.84 3.96 5.32
CA LEU A 29 -0.84 4.84 4.15
C LEU A 29 -1.40 6.24 4.48
N ARG A 30 -2.43 6.34 5.34
CA ARG A 30 -2.92 7.64 5.82
C ARG A 30 -1.89 8.37 6.67
N GLN A 31 -1.25 7.66 7.61
CA GLN A 31 -0.16 8.23 8.41
C GLN A 31 1.03 8.64 7.55
N LEU A 32 1.30 7.92 6.45
CA LEU A 32 2.30 8.32 5.47
C LEU A 32 1.96 9.68 4.88
N LEU A 33 0.72 9.87 4.38
CA LEU A 33 0.26 11.15 3.81
C LEU A 33 0.39 12.29 4.83
N GLU A 34 -0.06 12.08 6.07
CA GLU A 34 0.06 13.05 7.16
C GLU A 34 1.53 13.40 7.49
N SER A 35 2.46 12.48 7.24
CA SER A 35 3.88 12.68 7.51
C SER A 35 4.62 13.41 6.38
N VAL A 36 4.06 13.46 5.16
CA VAL A 36 4.71 14.05 3.98
C VAL A 36 5.03 15.52 4.22
N ASP A 37 4.04 16.32 4.65
CA ASP A 37 4.22 17.77 4.85
C ASP A 37 5.30 18.07 5.89
N SER A 38 5.27 17.37 7.02
CA SER A 38 6.27 17.56 8.08
C SER A 38 7.70 17.14 7.66
N ILE A 39 7.82 16.24 6.68
CA ILE A 39 9.12 15.88 6.09
C ILE A 39 9.56 16.92 5.07
N LEU A 40 8.63 17.47 4.29
CA LEU A 40 8.90 18.54 3.35
C LEU A 40 9.40 19.80 4.07
N GLU A 41 8.75 20.19 5.17
CA GLU A 41 9.19 21.27 6.06
C GLU A 41 10.61 21.02 6.58
N ALA A 42 10.87 19.80 7.08
CA ALA A 42 12.21 19.46 7.58
C ALA A 42 13.29 19.45 6.49
N LEU A 43 12.93 19.12 5.24
CA LEU A 43 13.83 19.22 4.10
C LEU A 43 14.19 20.67 3.75
N GLU A 44 13.31 21.63 4.03
CA GLU A 44 13.59 23.07 3.85
C GLU A 44 14.50 23.61 4.95
N GLU A 45 14.40 23.08 6.17
CA GLU A 45 15.08 23.59 7.36
C GLU A 45 16.38 22.86 7.72
N SER A 46 16.57 21.61 7.27
CA SER A 46 17.66 20.72 7.70
C SER A 46 18.40 20.05 6.55
N SER A 47 19.53 19.42 6.85
CA SER A 47 20.27 18.65 5.86
C SER A 47 19.54 17.34 5.51
N ILE A 48 19.77 16.82 4.30
CA ILE A 48 19.22 15.54 3.89
C ILE A 48 19.59 14.39 4.84
N GLU A 49 20.77 14.42 5.47
CA GLU A 49 21.21 13.37 6.39
C GLU A 49 20.38 13.33 7.67
N ASP A 50 19.92 14.49 8.13
CA ASP A 50 19.05 14.60 9.32
C ASP A 50 17.63 14.10 9.02
N VAL A 51 17.17 14.26 7.78
CA VAL A 51 15.82 13.87 7.35
C VAL A 51 15.77 12.43 6.81
N ARG A 52 16.91 11.84 6.43
CA ARG A 52 17.05 10.49 5.86
C ARG A 52 16.36 9.39 6.68
N PRO A 53 16.40 9.37 8.03
CA PRO A 53 15.68 8.36 8.81
C PRO A 53 14.16 8.47 8.63
N ARG A 54 13.62 9.70 8.62
CA ARG A 54 12.18 9.94 8.43
C ARG A 54 11.72 9.51 7.05
N LEU A 55 12.52 9.80 6.02
CA LEU A 55 12.25 9.35 4.65
C LEU A 55 12.27 7.82 4.53
N SER A 56 13.21 7.18 5.20
CA SER A 56 13.33 5.72 5.21
C SER A 56 12.13 5.06 5.90
N GLU A 57 11.66 5.62 7.00
CA GLU A 57 10.45 5.14 7.67
C GLU A 57 9.19 5.36 6.83
N LEU A 58 9.10 6.50 6.14
CA LEU A 58 8.02 6.76 5.20
C LEU A 58 7.98 5.71 4.09
N MET A 59 9.14 5.33 3.54
CA MET A 59 9.24 4.27 2.53
C MET A 59 8.83 2.91 3.09
N HIS A 60 9.23 2.61 4.31
CA HIS A 60 8.89 1.36 4.95
C HIS A 60 7.37 1.22 5.13
N ARG A 61 6.68 2.27 5.58
CA ARG A 61 5.21 2.27 5.72
C ARG A 61 4.50 2.10 4.38
N LEU A 62 4.99 2.76 3.32
CA LEU A 62 4.45 2.58 1.97
C LEU A 62 4.55 1.11 1.55
N LEU A 63 5.75 0.56 1.61
CA LEU A 63 6.04 -0.80 1.16
C LEU A 63 5.23 -1.83 1.95
N GLU A 64 5.17 -1.70 3.27
CA GLU A 64 4.40 -2.63 4.10
C GLU A 64 2.90 -2.57 3.81
N GLY A 65 2.31 -1.37 3.72
CA GLY A 65 0.91 -1.22 3.36
C GLY A 65 0.58 -1.81 1.99
N THR A 66 1.46 -1.58 1.01
CA THR A 66 1.29 -2.11 -0.35
C THR A 66 1.41 -3.64 -0.39
N ARG A 67 2.35 -4.21 0.39
CA ARG A 67 2.53 -5.67 0.50
C ARG A 67 1.27 -6.34 1.01
N ILE A 68 0.67 -5.80 2.07
CA ILE A 68 -0.57 -6.35 2.65
C ILE A 68 -1.72 -6.31 1.62
N ILE A 69 -1.88 -5.20 0.90
CA ILE A 69 -2.92 -5.05 -0.13
C ILE A 69 -2.73 -6.08 -1.26
N VAL A 70 -1.49 -6.27 -1.70
CA VAL A 70 -1.14 -7.25 -2.74
C VAL A 70 -1.47 -8.66 -2.28
N GLU A 71 -0.93 -9.08 -1.13
CA GLU A 71 -1.17 -10.40 -0.57
C GLU A 71 -2.68 -10.68 -0.40
N THR A 72 -3.43 -9.67 0.06
CA THR A 72 -4.89 -9.80 0.20
C THR A 72 -5.61 -9.91 -1.14
N SER A 73 -5.19 -9.14 -2.15
CA SER A 73 -5.78 -9.16 -3.49
C SER A 73 -5.53 -10.48 -4.24
N GLU A 74 -4.42 -11.16 -3.96
CA GLU A 74 -4.09 -12.46 -4.53
C GLU A 74 -5.01 -13.57 -3.98
N VAL A 75 -5.44 -13.43 -2.72
CA VAL A 75 -6.40 -14.34 -2.09
C VAL A 75 -7.83 -14.06 -2.57
N LEU A 76 -8.23 -12.79 -2.64
CA LEU A 76 -9.57 -12.35 -3.04
C LEU A 76 -9.68 -12.14 -4.56
N GLN A 77 -9.22 -13.12 -5.34
CA GLN A 77 -9.12 -13.03 -6.80
C GLN A 77 -10.37 -12.41 -7.43
N GLY A 78 -10.17 -11.37 -8.26
CA GLY A 78 -11.21 -10.80 -9.11
C GLY A 78 -11.68 -9.40 -8.74
N ALA A 79 -11.55 -8.95 -7.48
CA ALA A 79 -12.03 -7.62 -7.07
C ALA A 79 -11.19 -6.48 -7.68
N VAL A 80 -9.87 -6.51 -7.52
CA VAL A 80 -8.96 -5.42 -7.96
C VAL A 80 -7.61 -5.92 -8.51
N CYS A 81 -7.46 -7.20 -8.82
CA CYS A 81 -6.14 -7.80 -9.16
C CYS A 81 -5.40 -7.04 -10.30
N ARG A 82 -6.09 -6.68 -11.38
CA ARG A 82 -5.49 -5.90 -12.49
C ARG A 82 -5.10 -4.48 -12.07
N ASP A 83 -5.89 -3.85 -11.20
CA ASP A 83 -5.62 -2.50 -10.71
C ASP A 83 -4.44 -2.50 -9.73
N VAL A 84 -4.31 -3.55 -8.91
CA VAL A 84 -3.15 -3.81 -8.05
C VAL A 84 -1.89 -4.00 -8.88
N GLU A 85 -1.90 -4.84 -9.92
CA GLU A 85 -0.74 -5.03 -10.81
C GLU A 85 -0.29 -3.70 -11.47
N SER A 86 -1.25 -2.92 -11.94
CA SER A 86 -0.98 -1.59 -12.50
C SER A 86 -0.37 -0.64 -11.46
N ALA A 87 -0.95 -0.61 -10.25
CA ALA A 87 -0.47 0.19 -9.13
C ALA A 87 0.94 -0.22 -8.69
N GLN A 88 1.26 -1.51 -8.64
CA GLN A 88 2.60 -2.03 -8.34
C GLN A 88 3.63 -1.55 -9.35
N LYS A 89 3.27 -1.56 -10.65
CA LYS A 89 4.17 -1.09 -11.71
C LYS A 89 4.47 0.41 -11.54
N VAL A 90 3.43 1.21 -11.36
CA VAL A 90 3.58 2.66 -11.13
C VAL A 90 4.42 2.92 -9.88
N LEU A 91 4.11 2.26 -8.76
CA LEU A 91 4.87 2.38 -7.52
C LEU A 91 6.35 2.05 -7.72
N SER A 92 6.65 0.97 -8.44
CA SER A 92 8.03 0.55 -8.72
C SER A 92 8.80 1.62 -9.49
N GLU A 93 8.17 2.24 -10.50
CA GLU A 93 8.74 3.35 -11.26
C GLU A 93 9.00 4.55 -10.35
N ARG A 94 8.05 4.91 -9.49
CA ARG A 94 8.18 6.04 -8.54
C ARG A 94 9.24 5.81 -7.48
N LEU A 95 9.37 4.60 -6.94
CA LEU A 95 10.41 4.26 -5.98
C LEU A 95 11.81 4.34 -6.61
N LEU A 96 11.94 3.99 -7.90
CA LEU A 96 13.19 4.16 -8.63
C LEU A 96 13.54 5.64 -8.82
N GLU A 97 12.55 6.49 -9.12
CA GLU A 97 12.71 7.94 -9.23
C GLU A 97 13.10 8.56 -7.88
N PHE A 98 12.38 8.22 -6.81
CA PHE A 98 12.68 8.67 -5.46
C PHE A 98 14.10 8.26 -5.03
N ARG A 99 14.52 7.02 -5.30
CA ARG A 99 15.89 6.56 -5.02
C ARG A 99 16.94 7.36 -5.79
N ARG A 100 16.66 7.73 -7.05
CA ARG A 100 17.56 8.60 -7.84
C ARG A 100 17.64 10.00 -7.23
N ALA A 101 16.50 10.55 -6.78
CA ALA A 101 16.45 11.84 -6.09
C ALA A 101 17.26 11.83 -4.78
N MET A 102 17.14 10.77 -3.98
CA MET A 102 17.96 10.57 -2.78
C MET A 102 19.46 10.47 -3.09
N GLY A 103 19.82 9.83 -4.21
CA GLY A 103 21.21 9.69 -4.64
C GLY A 103 21.82 10.97 -5.21
N SER A 104 21.02 11.91 -5.74
CA SER A 104 21.51 13.18 -6.24
C SER A 104 21.78 14.20 -5.14
N GLY A 105 21.19 14.01 -3.95
CA GLY A 105 21.30 14.94 -2.83
C GLY A 105 20.56 16.27 -3.03
N SER A 106 19.78 16.40 -4.12
CA SER A 106 18.99 17.60 -4.39
C SER A 106 17.69 17.55 -3.61
N THR A 107 17.59 18.40 -2.59
CA THR A 107 16.38 18.60 -1.77
C THR A 107 15.16 18.90 -2.65
N ASP A 108 15.29 19.79 -3.64
CA ASP A 108 14.19 20.13 -4.56
C ASP A 108 13.65 18.90 -5.33
N THR A 109 14.56 18.02 -5.76
CA THR A 109 14.18 16.79 -6.49
C THR A 109 13.46 15.81 -5.56
N ILE A 110 13.91 15.70 -4.31
CA ILE A 110 13.28 14.84 -3.29
C ILE A 110 11.91 15.38 -2.92
N GLN A 111 11.77 16.69 -2.72
CA GLN A 111 10.49 17.34 -2.42
C GLN A 111 9.48 17.13 -3.55
N GLY A 112 9.90 17.29 -4.81
CA GLY A 112 9.05 17.03 -5.97
C GLY A 112 8.52 15.59 -6.00
N SER A 113 9.41 14.62 -5.73
CA SER A 113 9.05 13.20 -5.70
C SER A 113 8.13 12.85 -4.52
N LEU A 114 8.35 13.43 -3.34
CA LEU A 114 7.47 13.24 -2.17
C LEU A 114 6.07 13.83 -2.40
N ARG A 115 5.98 15.09 -2.84
CA ARG A 115 4.70 15.81 -3.02
C ARG A 115 3.81 15.14 -4.07
N THR A 116 4.41 14.69 -5.17
CA THR A 116 3.64 14.24 -6.33
C THR A 116 3.59 12.74 -6.39
N ASP A 117 4.73 12.07 -6.47
CA ASP A 117 4.76 10.65 -6.83
C ASP A 117 4.25 9.78 -5.68
N LEU A 118 4.60 10.17 -4.47
CA LEU A 118 4.43 9.35 -3.29
C LEU A 118 3.06 9.55 -2.63
N ALA A 119 2.58 10.80 -2.59
CA ALA A 119 1.22 11.10 -2.17
C ALA A 119 0.19 10.46 -3.11
N ILE A 120 0.34 10.63 -4.43
CA ILE A 120 -0.56 10.02 -5.43
C ILE A 120 -0.53 8.49 -5.33
N SER A 121 0.66 7.91 -5.16
CA SER A 121 0.77 6.45 -4.97
C SER A 121 0.01 6.01 -3.72
N ALA A 122 0.22 6.66 -2.58
CA ALA A 122 -0.44 6.30 -1.33
C ALA A 122 -1.97 6.45 -1.40
N GLU A 123 -2.49 7.51 -2.02
CA GLU A 123 -3.94 7.67 -2.24
C GLU A 123 -4.52 6.56 -3.11
N ASN A 124 -3.83 6.18 -4.20
CA ASN A 124 -4.26 5.08 -5.05
C ASN A 124 -4.31 3.74 -4.27
N TRP A 125 -3.29 3.48 -3.46
CA TRP A 125 -3.24 2.28 -2.61
C TRP A 125 -4.32 2.28 -1.52
N ILE A 126 -4.65 3.45 -0.94
CA ILE A 126 -5.78 3.58 -0.02
C ILE A 126 -7.09 3.21 -0.71
N GLY A 127 -7.32 3.70 -1.93
CA GLY A 127 -8.52 3.36 -2.70
C GLY A 127 -8.64 1.86 -2.98
N LEU A 128 -7.53 1.20 -3.34
CA LEU A 128 -7.50 -0.25 -3.52
C LEU A 128 -7.80 -1.01 -2.23
N ALA A 129 -7.28 -0.55 -1.10
CA ALA A 129 -7.58 -1.13 0.20
C ALA A 129 -9.07 -0.97 0.56
N GLU A 130 -9.66 0.19 0.26
CA GLU A 130 -11.09 0.46 0.51
C GLU A 130 -12.00 -0.46 -0.32
N ILE A 131 -11.69 -0.68 -1.60
CA ILE A 131 -12.44 -1.64 -2.44
C ILE A 131 -12.34 -3.07 -1.88
N LEU A 132 -11.15 -3.50 -1.44
CA LEU A 132 -10.97 -4.82 -0.86
C LEU A 132 -11.72 -4.97 0.48
N ILE A 133 -11.73 -3.93 1.32
CA ILE A 133 -12.49 -3.90 2.58
C ILE A 133 -13.98 -4.08 2.28
N GLU A 134 -14.54 -3.29 1.37
CA GLU A 134 -15.95 -3.38 0.97
C GLU A 134 -16.30 -4.76 0.40
N HIS A 135 -15.38 -5.36 -0.38
CA HIS A 135 -15.55 -6.71 -0.92
C HIS A 135 -15.61 -7.78 0.18
N ILE A 136 -14.72 -7.73 1.17
CA ILE A 136 -14.75 -8.65 2.32
C ILE A 136 -16.03 -8.46 3.14
N GLU A 137 -16.45 -7.22 3.36
CA GLU A 137 -17.69 -6.93 4.09
C GLU A 137 -18.91 -7.52 3.39
N THR A 138 -18.98 -7.39 2.05
CA THR A 138 -20.05 -7.97 1.23
C THR A 138 -20.06 -9.50 1.33
N LEU A 139 -18.91 -10.15 1.20
CA LEU A 139 -18.80 -11.61 1.31
C LEU A 139 -19.28 -12.13 2.67
N ARG A 140 -19.02 -11.38 3.75
CA ARG A 140 -19.47 -11.74 5.11
C ARG A 140 -20.97 -11.54 5.32
N GLU A 141 -21.59 -10.58 4.64
CA GLU A 141 -23.04 -10.36 4.71
C GLU A 141 -23.84 -11.43 3.95
N ASP A 142 -23.24 -12.03 2.92
CA ASP A 142 -23.83 -13.07 2.08
C ASP A 142 -23.64 -14.51 2.62
N ALA A 143 -22.81 -14.71 3.66
CA ALA A 143 -22.51 -15.99 4.31
C ALA A 143 -23.44 -16.32 5.48
#